data_AF-A0A1B0CZ52-F1
#
_entry.id   AF-A0A1B0CZ52-F1
#
_cell.length_a   1.000
_cell.length_b   1.000
_cell.length_c   1.000
_cell.angle_alpha   90.00
_cell.angle_beta   90.00
_cell.angle_gamma   90.00
#
_symmetry.space_group_name_H-M   'P 1'
#
loop_
_entity.id
_entity.type
_entity.pdbx_description
1 polymer ?
#
loop_
_entity_poly.entity_id
_entity_poly.type
_entity_poly.pdbx_seq_one_letter_code
_entity_poly.pdbx_strand_id
1 'polypeptide(L)' 'AKFLFTYQERSADWSIEDLLKKWNLKAANVSLSGISAGLDISLRRLMGGHTIHLLEITLN' A
#
# COMPACT_ATOMS: atom_id res chain seq x y z
N ALA A 1 -1.97 1.80 17.91
CA ALA A 1 -2.01 2.82 16.84
C ALA A 1 -2.10 2.12 15.49
N LYS A 2 -2.74 2.74 14.50
CA LYS A 2 -2.82 2.25 13.13
C LYS A 2 -2.24 3.31 12.21
N PHE A 3 -1.47 2.89 11.22
CA PHE A 3 -0.86 3.78 10.25
C PHE A 3 -1.20 3.32 8.85
N LEU A 4 -1.52 4.27 7.98
CA LEU A 4 -1.78 4.02 6.57
C LEU A 4 -0.61 4.57 5.76
N PHE A 5 -0.06 3.75 4.87
CA PHE A 5 1.05 4.11 4.01
C PHE A 5 0.75 3.74 2.57
N THR A 6 1.14 4.61 1.64
CA THR A 6 1.15 4.28 0.22
C THR A 6 2.58 4.00 -0.21
N TYR A 7 2.78 2.90 -0.95
CA TYR A 7 4.07 2.54 -1.53
C TYR A 7 3.90 2.32 -3.02
N GLN A 8 4.67 3.05 -3.82
CA GLN A 8 4.75 2.81 -5.26
C GLN A 8 5.80 1.73 -5.52
N GLU A 9 5.39 0.65 -6.17
CA GLU A 9 6.31 -0.40 -6.60
C GLU A 9 7.31 0.17 -7.62
N ARG A 10 8.60 0.12 -7.27
CA ARG A 10 9.74 0.37 -8.15
C ARG A 10 10.71 -0.78 -7.92
N SER A 11 11.25 -1.38 -9.00
CA SER A 11 12.06 -2.61 -9.03
C SER A 11 12.59 -3.02 -7.66
N ALA A 12 11.98 -4.06 -7.10
CA ALA A 12 12.14 -4.42 -5.70
C ALA A 12 13.36 -5.32 -5.49
N ASP A 13 14.51 -4.71 -5.20
CA ASP A 13 15.66 -5.44 -4.65
C ASP A 13 15.46 -5.82 -3.17
N TRP A 14 14.48 -5.21 -2.47
CA TRP A 14 14.23 -5.42 -1.04
C TRP A 14 12.75 -5.54 -0.67
N SER A 15 12.45 -6.43 0.28
CA SER A 15 11.12 -6.63 0.86
C SER A 15 10.94 -5.81 2.14
N ILE A 16 9.73 -5.28 2.35
CA ILE A 16 9.37 -4.60 3.61
C ILE A 16 9.18 -5.57 4.79
N GLU A 17 9.08 -6.88 4.53
CA GLU A 17 8.83 -7.88 5.56
C GLU A 17 9.92 -7.94 6.63
N ASP A 18 11.19 -7.76 6.26
CA ASP A 18 12.31 -7.71 7.22
C ASP A 18 12.18 -6.52 8.18
N LEU A 19 11.71 -5.36 7.69
CA LEU A 19 11.49 -4.18 8.53
C LEU A 19 10.31 -4.37 9.48
N LEU A 20 9.22 -4.98 9.00
CA LEU A 20 8.06 -5.31 9.82
C LEU A 20 8.44 -6.26 10.95
N LYS A 21 9.19 -7.32 10.63
CA LYS A 21 9.69 -8.29 11.60
C LYS A 21 10.63 -7.65 12.63
N LYS A 22 11.55 -6.78 12.19
CA LYS A 22 12.49 -6.07 13.07
C LYS A 22 11.80 -5.27 14.17
N TRP A 23 10.61 -4.72 13.90
CA TRP A 23 9.88 -3.87 14.84
C TRP A 23 8.61 -4.50 15.42
N ASN A 24 8.40 -5.81 15.22
CA ASN A 24 7.18 -6.53 15.63
C ASN A 24 5.88 -5.87 15.13
N LEU A 25 5.89 -5.49 13.85
CA LEU A 25 4.77 -4.89 13.14
C LEU A 25 4.21 -5.89 12.12
N LYS A 26 2.96 -5.69 11.72
CA LYS A 26 2.30 -6.37 10.60
C LYS A 26 1.76 -5.37 9.61
N ALA A 27 1.77 -5.73 8.33
CA ALA A 27 1.18 -4.94 7.26
C ALA A 27 0.08 -5.72 6.55
N ALA A 28 -1.03 -5.05 6.23
CA ALA A 28 -2.12 -5.60 5.43
C ALA A 28 -2.37 -4.71 4.21
N ASN A 29 -2.53 -5.32 3.02
CA ASN A 29 -2.88 -4.57 1.82
C ASN A 29 -4.36 -4.16 1.89
N VAL A 30 -4.61 -2.86 1.79
CA VAL A 30 -5.94 -2.28 1.76
C VAL A 30 -6.37 -2.14 0.32
N SER A 31 -7.46 -2.82 -0.05
CA SER A 31 -7.99 -2.76 -1.40
C SER A 31 -8.41 -1.34 -1.78
N LEU A 32 -7.83 -0.83 -2.85
CA LEU A 32 -8.17 0.48 -3.42
C LEU A 32 -9.44 0.42 -4.30
N SER A 33 -9.99 -0.77 -4.60
CA SER A 33 -11.10 -0.92 -5.55
C SER A 33 -12.36 -0.16 -5.15
N GLY A 34 -12.57 0.10 -3.85
CA GLY A 34 -13.69 0.89 -3.35
C GLY A 34 -13.51 2.40 -3.53
N ILE A 35 -12.28 2.89 -3.71
CA ILE A 35 -12.00 4.34 -3.81
C ILE A 35 -12.46 4.90 -5.15
N SER A 36 -12.42 4.10 -6.22
CA SER A 36 -12.97 4.52 -7.53
C SER A 36 -14.50 4.51 -7.59
N ALA A 37 -15.20 3.93 -6.61
CA ALA A 37 -16.66 3.88 -6.59
C ALA A 37 -17.22 5.28 -6.29
N GLY A 38 -17.33 6.10 -7.33
CA GLY A 38 -17.82 7.49 -7.26
C GLY A 38 -16.91 8.52 -7.95
N LEU A 39 -15.74 8.10 -8.44
CA LEU A 39 -14.84 8.96 -9.20
C LEU A 39 -14.98 8.64 -10.70
N ASP A 40 -15.22 9.67 -11.52
CA ASP A 40 -15.15 9.60 -12.99
C ASP A 40 -13.69 9.48 -13.50
N ILE A 41 -12.77 9.06 -12.63
CA ILE A 41 -11.36 8.87 -12.97
C ILE A 41 -10.97 7.43 -12.69
N SER A 42 -10.29 6.80 -13.65
CA SER A 42 -9.74 5.47 -13.45
C SER A 42 -8.56 5.57 -12.46
N LEU A 43 -8.57 4.76 -11.40
CA LEU A 43 -7.48 4.65 -10.41
C LEU A 43 -6.10 4.51 -11.08
N ARG A 44 -6.01 3.67 -12.12
CA ARG A 44 -4.78 3.46 -12.90
C ARG A 44 -4.25 4.73 -13.56
N ARG A 45 -5.14 5.63 -13.96
CA ARG A 45 -4.83 6.92 -14.58
C ARG A 45 -4.38 7.94 -13.53
N LEU A 46 -5.00 7.93 -12.35
CA LEU A 46 -4.55 8.69 -11.17
C LEU A 46 -3.14 8.28 -10.74
N MET A 47 -2.86 6.98 -10.77
CA MET A 47 -1.58 6.38 -10.37
C MET A 47 -0.48 6.52 -11.43
N GLY A 48 -0.74 7.22 -12.54
CA GLY A 48 0.26 7.48 -13.59
C GLY A 48 0.79 6.23 -14.28
N GLY A 49 0.02 5.13 -14.27
CA GLY A 49 0.46 3.83 -14.81
C GLY A 49 1.39 3.03 -13.88
N HIS A 50 1.63 3.49 -12.66
CA HIS A 50 2.38 2.75 -11.65
C HIS A 50 1.46 1.88 -10.77
N THR A 51 2.03 0.82 -10.20
CA THR A 51 1.37 0.06 -9.14
C THR A 51 1.66 0.74 -7.80
N ILE A 52 0.60 1.19 -7.13
CA ILE A 52 0.66 1.75 -5.78
C ILE A 52 -0.11 0.82 -4.86
N HIS A 53 0.54 0.41 -3.78
CA HIS A 53 -0.05 -0.39 -2.71
C HIS A 53 -0.42 0.53 -1.56
N LEU A 54 -1.61 0.34 -1.00
CA LEU A 54 -1.99 0.94 0.28
C LEU A 54 -1.83 -0.13 1.36
N LEU A 55 -1.04 0.18 2.38
CA LEU A 55 -0.73 -0.72 3.48
C LEU A 55 -1.26 -0.14 4.79
N GLU A 56 -2.02 -0.95 5.53
CA GLU A 56 -2.29 -0.69 6.95
C GLU A 56 -1.20 -1.37 7.77
N ILE A 57 -0.41 -0.60 8.52
CA ILE A 57 0.60 -1.10 9.45
C ILE A 57 0.09 -1.00 10.88
N THR A 58 0.18 -2.12 11.60
CA THR A 58 -0.24 -2.24 12.99
C THR A 58 0.78 -3.04 13.80
N LEU A 59 0.68 -2.96 15.13
CA LEU A 59 1.40 -3.88 16.01
C LEU A 59 0.86 -5.29 15.80
N ASN A 60 1.77 -6.28 15.87
CA ASN A 60 1.41 -7.68 15.66
C ASN A 60 0.37 -8.17 16.67
#